data_AF-A0A2E3RSP8-F1
#
_entry.id   AF-A0A2E3RSP8-F1
#
_cell.length_a   1.000
_cell.length_b   1.000
_cell.length_c   1.000
_cell.angle_alpha   90.00
_cell.angle_beta   90.00
_cell.angle_gamma   90.00
#
_symmetry.space_group_name_H-M   'P 1'
#
loop_
_entity.id
_entity.type
_entity.pdbx_description
1 polymer ?
#
loop_
_entity_poly.entity_id
_entity_poly.type
_entity_poly.pdbx_seq_one_letter_code
_entity_poly.pdbx_strand_id
1 'polypeptide(L)'
;MPASRSRTHEWKRSLQQIYDRGGALEIAIAKPEQVGDVEEGIESPELHAGTADLVWRVKILDLNETEITVEAPMTLGRNIAIEDGIQLVGAMTIGQNRWMFKTTNLGTTTAGSRNVTALRLAVPDGVRRCKRTHGRYDAQGLNFPKAQLWPLLDPKSVIPIERAMELAFQALCRGEAVDAATLETESTRPSIGPGFEATLMNIGGGGIGVQVTSDDAAALGRHRVFWVRFDLEPVMSVPLVATGKVVHTHIDSAQRTYAGIAFDFSFNSNHQDVIIDQIAMYIRLQQEQQHSG
;
A
#
# COMPACT_ATOMS: atom_id res chain seq x y z
N MET A 1 3.23 -1.03 43.73
CA MET A 1 3.23 -2.15 42.76
C MET A 1 3.08 -1.56 41.36
N PRO A 2 4.08 -1.65 40.46
CA PRO A 2 4.07 -0.85 39.23
C PRO A 2 3.35 -1.58 38.09
N ALA A 3 2.23 -0.98 37.64
CA ALA A 3 1.33 -1.47 36.58
C ALA A 3 1.85 -1.29 35.13
N SER A 4 3.16 -1.11 34.96
CA SER A 4 3.79 -0.78 33.65
C SER A 4 4.20 -2.03 32.86
N ARG A 5 4.60 -3.13 33.52
CA ARG A 5 5.08 -4.36 32.85
C ARG A 5 3.99 -5.19 32.15
N SER A 6 2.71 -4.94 32.42
CA SER A 6 1.59 -5.77 31.93
C SER A 6 1.21 -5.48 30.47
N ARG A 7 1.47 -4.29 29.94
CA ARG A 7 0.95 -3.85 28.63
C ARG A 7 1.89 -4.15 27.46
N THR A 8 3.18 -4.34 27.73
CA THR A 8 4.21 -4.68 26.72
C THR A 8 4.26 -6.16 26.34
N HIS A 9 3.52 -7.05 27.01
CA HIS A 9 3.49 -8.49 26.68
C HIS A 9 2.18 -8.97 26.04
N GLU A 10 1.07 -8.24 26.18
CA GLU A 10 -0.22 -8.65 25.60
C GLU A 10 -0.24 -8.63 24.07
N TRP A 11 0.62 -7.80 23.45
CA TRP A 11 0.71 -7.74 22.00
C TRP A 11 1.33 -9.00 21.40
N LYS A 12 2.28 -9.67 22.08
CA LYS A 12 2.85 -10.95 21.62
C LYS A 12 1.77 -12.03 21.59
N ARG A 13 0.96 -12.10 22.65
CA ARG A 13 -0.23 -12.98 22.69
C ARG A 13 -1.22 -12.63 21.57
N SER A 14 -1.39 -11.35 21.27
CA SER A 14 -2.26 -10.92 20.19
C SER A 14 -1.72 -11.30 18.81
N LEU A 15 -0.41 -11.17 18.60
CA LEU A 15 0.27 -11.62 17.38
C LEU A 15 0.12 -13.14 17.22
N GLN A 16 0.29 -13.90 18.30
CA GLN A 16 0.01 -15.33 18.31
C GLN A 16 -1.45 -15.63 17.91
N GLN A 17 -2.43 -14.91 18.45
CA GLN A 17 -3.83 -15.08 18.06
C GLN A 17 -4.10 -14.76 16.58
N ILE A 18 -3.39 -13.79 16.00
CA ILE A 18 -3.48 -13.50 14.56
C ILE A 18 -2.94 -14.70 13.78
N TYR A 19 -1.77 -15.22 14.16
CA TYR A 19 -1.18 -16.40 13.52
C TYR A 19 -2.08 -17.64 13.63
N ASP A 20 -2.57 -17.98 14.82
CA ASP A 20 -3.42 -19.15 15.08
C ASP A 20 -4.71 -19.12 14.23
N ARG A 21 -5.18 -17.93 13.85
CA ARG A 21 -6.37 -17.71 13.00
C ARG A 21 -6.05 -17.64 11.51
N GLY A 22 -4.79 -17.87 11.11
CA GLY A 22 -4.33 -17.70 9.74
C GLY A 22 -4.42 -16.24 9.26
N GLY A 23 -4.27 -15.30 10.19
CA GLY A 23 -4.37 -13.87 9.94
C GLY A 23 -3.16 -13.29 9.20
N ALA A 24 -3.20 -11.98 9.00
CA ALA A 24 -2.24 -11.26 8.20
C ALA A 24 -1.76 -10.00 8.91
N LEU A 25 -0.56 -9.57 8.54
CA LEU A 25 0.02 -8.29 8.89
C LEU A 25 -0.10 -7.36 7.68
N GLU A 26 -0.06 -6.07 7.93
CA GLU A 26 0.15 -5.06 6.89
C GLU A 26 1.59 -4.57 6.99
N ILE A 27 2.29 -4.48 5.87
CA ILE A 27 3.70 -4.05 5.82
C ILE A 27 3.91 -2.99 4.75
N ALA A 28 4.83 -2.06 5.02
CA ALA A 28 5.36 -1.08 4.08
C ALA A 28 6.85 -0.84 4.32
N ILE A 29 7.56 -0.33 3.32
CA ILE A 29 8.95 0.11 3.46
C ILE A 29 8.99 1.28 4.46
N ALA A 30 9.84 1.20 5.48
CA ALA A 30 10.00 2.30 6.41
C ALA A 30 10.66 3.51 5.72
N LYS A 31 10.39 4.72 6.24
CA LYS A 31 11.12 5.91 5.81
C LYS A 31 12.41 6.04 6.63
N PRO A 32 13.50 6.57 6.04
CA PRO A 32 14.69 6.92 6.82
C PRO A 32 14.28 7.84 7.97
N GLU A 33 14.75 7.55 9.20
CA GLU A 33 14.60 8.50 10.31
C GLU A 33 15.49 9.71 10.01
N GLN A 34 14.92 10.90 9.84
CA GLN A 34 15.74 12.11 9.75
C GLN A 34 16.41 12.35 11.11
N VAL A 35 17.75 12.42 11.10
CA VAL A 35 18.56 12.83 12.25
C VAL A 35 18.21 14.29 12.58
N GLY A 36 17.24 14.49 13.48
CA GLY A 36 16.78 15.83 13.87
C GLY A 36 15.53 15.88 14.75
N ASP A 37 14.62 14.90 14.65
CA ASP A 37 13.34 14.93 15.38
C ASP A 37 13.39 14.25 16.77
N VAL A 38 14.42 14.58 17.54
CA VAL A 38 14.49 14.24 18.98
C VAL A 38 14.34 15.52 19.82
N GLU A 39 13.24 16.24 19.63
CA GLU A 39 12.65 17.04 20.70
C GLU A 39 11.13 16.88 20.67
N GLU A 40 10.57 16.34 21.76
CA GLU A 40 9.14 16.23 21.98
C GLU A 40 8.47 17.60 21.78
N GLY A 41 7.71 17.79 20.70
CA GLY A 41 6.64 18.79 20.71
C GLY A 41 6.34 19.60 19.45
N ILE A 42 7.12 19.56 18.37
CA ILE A 42 6.76 20.34 17.17
C ILE A 42 7.09 19.53 15.90
N GLU A 43 6.23 18.58 15.55
CA GLU A 43 6.20 18.04 14.18
C GLU A 43 5.75 19.17 13.25
N SER A 44 6.70 19.76 12.51
CA SER A 44 6.36 20.68 11.42
C SER A 44 5.73 19.85 10.28
N PRO A 45 4.44 20.03 9.94
CA PRO A 45 3.71 19.16 9.01
C PRO A 45 4.21 19.21 7.56
N GLU A 46 5.12 20.14 7.24
CA GLU A 46 5.42 20.55 5.86
C GLU A 46 6.63 19.83 5.26
N LEU A 47 7.51 19.21 6.07
CA LEU A 47 8.69 18.47 5.60
C LEU A 47 8.48 16.95 5.47
N HIS A 48 7.45 16.41 6.12
CA HIS A 48 7.13 14.98 6.16
C HIS A 48 6.10 14.54 5.10
N ALA A 49 5.64 15.46 4.26
CA ALA A 49 4.43 15.34 3.45
C ALA A 49 4.59 14.63 2.08
N GLY A 50 5.80 14.23 1.68
CA GLY A 50 6.06 13.84 0.28
C GLY A 50 5.68 12.41 -0.08
N THR A 51 6.30 11.41 0.57
CA THR A 51 6.30 10.04 0.03
C THR A 51 5.13 9.21 0.53
N ALA A 52 4.35 8.67 -0.41
CA ALA A 52 3.29 7.71 -0.13
C ALA A 52 3.82 6.35 0.35
N ASP A 53 3.08 5.67 1.21
CA ASP A 53 3.40 4.33 1.67
C ASP A 53 2.52 3.31 0.95
N LEU A 54 3.14 2.44 0.15
CA LEU A 54 2.46 1.29 -0.44
C LEU A 54 2.43 0.16 0.58
N VAL A 55 1.22 -0.30 0.92
CA VAL A 55 0.99 -1.28 1.98
C VAL A 55 0.55 -2.61 1.39
N TRP A 56 1.21 -3.70 1.78
CA TRP A 56 0.77 -5.05 1.45
C TRP A 56 0.18 -5.74 2.66
N ARG A 57 -0.90 -6.50 2.45
CA ARG A 57 -1.42 -7.43 3.44
C ARG A 57 -0.78 -8.80 3.23
N VAL A 58 0.08 -9.21 4.16
CA VAL A 58 0.86 -10.46 4.08
C VAL A 58 0.43 -11.44 5.16
N LYS A 59 0.12 -12.68 4.78
CA LYS A 59 -0.31 -13.71 5.73
C LYS A 59 0.87 -14.17 6.59
N ILE A 60 0.63 -14.41 7.89
CA ILE A 60 1.63 -15.05 8.76
C ILE A 60 1.66 -16.55 8.47
N LEU A 61 2.83 -17.06 8.12
CA LEU A 61 3.07 -18.46 7.78
C LEU A 61 3.69 -19.24 8.94
N ASP A 62 4.54 -18.58 9.72
CA ASP A 62 5.13 -19.13 10.94
C ASP A 62 5.50 -18.00 11.91
N LEU A 63 5.57 -18.33 13.19
CA LEU A 63 5.86 -17.37 14.26
C LEU A 63 6.67 -18.06 15.37
N ASN A 64 7.84 -17.50 15.68
CA ASN A 64 8.66 -17.93 16.82
C ASN A 64 9.13 -16.73 17.65
N GLU A 65 10.03 -16.94 18.60
CA GLU A 65 10.46 -15.90 19.55
C GLU A 65 11.32 -14.80 18.91
N THR A 66 12.00 -15.10 17.80
CA THR A 66 12.95 -14.20 17.13
C THR A 66 12.46 -13.69 15.78
N GLU A 67 11.62 -14.48 15.09
CA GLU A 67 11.22 -14.23 13.72
C GLU A 67 9.73 -14.44 13.47
N ILE A 68 9.19 -13.64 12.55
CA ILE A 68 7.86 -13.78 11.97
C ILE A 68 8.06 -14.12 10.50
N THR A 69 7.59 -15.27 10.05
CA THR A 69 7.62 -15.63 8.63
C THR A 69 6.28 -15.26 8.01
N VAL A 70 6.30 -14.43 6.96
CA VAL A 70 5.10 -13.98 6.25
C VAL A 70 5.18 -14.29 4.77
N GLU A 71 4.04 -14.38 4.08
CA GLU A 71 4.02 -14.41 2.62
C GLU A 71 4.78 -13.23 2.03
N ALA A 72 5.52 -13.45 0.94
CA ALA A 72 6.13 -12.34 0.22
C ALA A 72 5.05 -11.37 -0.31
N PRO A 73 5.28 -10.05 -0.26
CA PRO A 73 4.38 -9.09 -0.87
C PRO A 73 4.28 -9.39 -2.36
N MET A 74 3.05 -9.39 -2.87
CA MET A 74 2.74 -9.75 -4.24
C MET A 74 1.82 -8.71 -4.87
N THR A 75 2.11 -8.42 -6.13
CA THR A 75 1.27 -7.59 -7.00
C THR A 75 1.11 -8.31 -8.33
N LEU A 76 -0.14 -8.49 -8.79
CA LEU A 76 -0.46 -9.08 -10.09
C LEU A 76 0.25 -10.42 -10.37
N GLY A 77 0.33 -11.28 -9.35
CA GLY A 77 0.96 -12.60 -9.42
C GLY A 77 2.49 -12.60 -9.36
N ARG A 78 3.16 -11.44 -9.26
CA ARG A 78 4.62 -11.34 -9.12
C ARG A 78 5.00 -10.88 -7.71
N ASN A 79 6.04 -11.49 -7.15
CA ASN A 79 6.59 -11.09 -5.87
C ASN A 79 7.31 -9.74 -6.01
N ILE A 80 7.09 -8.85 -5.04
CA ILE A 80 7.84 -7.61 -4.90
C ILE A 80 9.06 -7.92 -4.03
N ALA A 81 10.25 -7.73 -4.59
CA ALA A 81 11.49 -8.02 -3.88
C ALA A 81 11.73 -6.98 -2.78
N ILE A 82 11.97 -7.46 -1.56
CA ILE A 82 12.47 -6.66 -0.44
C ILE A 82 13.82 -7.24 -0.04
N GLU A 83 14.86 -6.40 -0.06
CA GLU A 83 16.24 -6.77 0.26
C GLU A 83 16.42 -7.08 1.75
N ASP A 84 17.40 -7.91 2.06
CA ASP A 84 17.81 -8.17 3.44
C ASP A 84 18.29 -6.88 4.12
N GLY A 85 17.99 -6.72 5.40
CA GLY A 85 18.32 -5.55 6.19
C GLY A 85 17.36 -4.35 6.06
N ILE A 86 16.44 -4.37 5.09
CA ILE A 86 15.50 -3.27 4.88
C ILE A 86 14.55 -3.13 6.08
N GLN A 87 14.42 -1.89 6.56
CA GLN A 87 13.51 -1.54 7.63
C GLN A 87 12.09 -1.45 7.09
N LEU A 88 11.16 -2.06 7.81
CA LEU A 88 9.74 -2.10 7.49
C LEU A 88 8.91 -1.53 8.63
N VAL A 89 7.80 -0.91 8.28
CA VAL A 89 6.73 -0.59 9.20
C VAL A 89 5.66 -1.67 9.07
N GLY A 90 5.43 -2.39 10.15
CA GLY A 90 4.38 -3.39 10.26
C GLY A 90 3.17 -2.85 11.02
N ALA A 91 1.99 -3.35 10.68
CA ALA A 91 0.76 -3.06 11.38
C ALA A 91 -0.08 -4.33 11.59
N MET A 92 -0.70 -4.42 12.75
CA MET A 92 -1.68 -5.47 13.06
C MET A 92 -2.99 -4.85 13.56
N THR A 93 -4.10 -5.38 13.06
CA THR A 93 -5.44 -4.93 13.43
C THR A 93 -6.13 -6.00 14.27
N ILE A 94 -6.58 -5.63 15.47
CA ILE A 94 -7.23 -6.52 16.44
C ILE A 94 -8.52 -5.85 16.92
N GLY A 95 -9.66 -6.39 16.48
CA GLY A 95 -10.95 -5.73 16.70
C GLY A 95 -10.94 -4.32 16.10
N GLN A 96 -11.18 -3.32 16.93
CA GLN A 96 -11.15 -1.90 16.52
C GLN A 96 -9.77 -1.23 16.70
N ASN A 97 -8.78 -1.95 17.22
CA ASN A 97 -7.47 -1.39 17.54
C ASN A 97 -6.46 -1.74 16.45
N ARG A 98 -5.72 -0.73 16.02
CA ARG A 98 -4.57 -0.90 15.15
C ARG A 98 -3.30 -0.65 15.96
N TRP A 99 -2.32 -1.53 15.78
CA TRP A 99 -1.01 -1.45 16.42
C TRP A 99 0.06 -1.42 15.34
N MET A 100 1.02 -0.52 15.47
CA MET A 100 2.14 -0.34 14.55
C MET A 100 3.44 -0.78 15.22
N PHE A 101 4.38 -1.26 14.44
CA PHE A 101 5.71 -1.64 14.90
C PHE A 101 6.74 -1.46 13.79
N LYS A 102 8.02 -1.37 14.19
CA LYS A 102 9.15 -1.44 13.26
C LYS A 102 9.71 -2.85 13.26
N THR A 103 10.17 -3.31 12.12
CA THR A 103 10.81 -4.61 11.95
C THR A 103 11.84 -4.53 10.83
N THR A 104 12.73 -5.51 10.77
CA THR A 104 13.75 -5.64 9.73
C THR A 104 13.44 -6.88 8.91
N ASN A 105 13.54 -6.79 7.59
CA ASN A 105 13.59 -7.97 6.74
C ASN A 105 14.92 -8.70 6.96
N LEU A 106 14.87 -9.96 7.38
CA LEU A 106 16.01 -10.88 7.62
C LEU A 106 16.28 -11.79 6.41
N GLY A 107 15.74 -11.42 5.25
CA GLY A 107 15.84 -12.16 4.01
C GLY A 107 14.62 -13.02 3.69
N THR A 108 14.74 -13.74 2.57
CA THR A 108 13.68 -14.57 2.00
C THR A 108 13.90 -16.05 2.32
N THR A 109 12.82 -16.78 2.52
CA THR A 109 12.81 -18.23 2.69
C THR A 109 11.66 -18.85 1.90
N THR A 110 11.56 -20.17 1.92
CA THR A 110 10.37 -20.91 1.46
C THR A 110 9.63 -21.45 2.67
N ALA A 111 8.33 -21.20 2.78
CA ALA A 111 7.54 -21.62 3.94
C ALA A 111 6.12 -22.08 3.56
N GLY A 112 5.45 -22.73 4.52
CA GLY A 112 4.08 -23.21 4.38
C GLY A 112 3.95 -24.50 3.56
N SER A 113 2.73 -25.05 3.50
CA SER A 113 2.44 -26.35 2.88
C SER A 113 2.65 -26.41 1.37
N ARG A 114 2.81 -25.27 0.71
CA ARG A 114 3.05 -25.14 -0.74
C ARG A 114 4.45 -24.64 -1.09
N ASN A 115 5.38 -24.55 -0.13
CA ASN A 115 6.72 -23.98 -0.30
C ASN A 115 6.69 -22.61 -1.02
N VAL A 116 5.83 -21.71 -0.53
CA VAL A 116 5.70 -20.37 -1.11
C VAL A 116 6.86 -19.49 -0.68
N THR A 117 7.24 -18.53 -1.52
CA THR A 117 8.22 -17.49 -1.16
C THR A 117 7.69 -16.68 0.03
N ALA A 118 8.54 -16.53 1.03
CA ALA A 118 8.21 -15.90 2.30
C ALA A 118 9.29 -14.93 2.74
N LEU A 119 8.90 -13.84 3.40
CA LEU A 119 9.83 -12.93 4.07
C LEU A 119 9.98 -13.34 5.53
N ARG A 120 11.21 -13.27 6.04
CA ARG A 120 11.50 -13.44 7.46
C ARG A 120 11.65 -12.06 8.07
N LEU A 121 10.78 -11.72 9.01
CA LEU A 121 10.80 -10.44 9.70
C LEU A 121 11.33 -10.64 11.12
N ALA A 122 12.14 -9.71 11.61
CA ALA A 122 12.51 -9.70 13.02
C ALA A 122 11.26 -9.48 13.90
N VAL A 123 11.11 -10.23 14.99
CA VAL A 123 10.06 -9.94 15.97
C VAL A 123 10.30 -8.54 16.55
N PRO A 124 9.31 -7.64 16.58
CA PRO A 124 9.52 -6.27 17.03
C PRO A 124 9.78 -6.22 18.54
N ASP A 125 10.63 -5.28 18.97
CA ASP A 125 10.91 -5.04 20.40
C ASP A 125 9.71 -4.43 21.14
N GLY A 126 8.82 -3.77 20.41
CA GLY A 126 7.61 -3.18 20.95
C GLY A 126 6.62 -2.77 19.87
N VAL A 127 5.39 -2.50 20.31
CA VAL A 127 4.30 -2.04 19.45
C VAL A 127 3.70 -0.76 20.01
N ARG A 128 3.21 0.12 19.12
CA ARG A 128 2.50 1.35 19.47
C ARG A 128 1.05 1.23 19.05
N ARG A 129 0.11 1.48 19.98
CA ARG A 129 -1.32 1.56 19.64
C ARG A 129 -1.60 2.86 18.89
N CYS A 130 -2.22 2.80 17.73
CA CYS A 130 -2.77 3.97 17.08
C CYS A 130 -3.92 4.51 17.92
N LYS A 131 -3.87 5.79 18.30
CA LYS A 131 -5.01 6.47 18.91
C LYS A 131 -6.03 6.82 17.84
N ARG A 132 -7.31 6.84 18.22
CA ARG A 132 -8.39 7.36 17.38
C ARG A 132 -8.58 8.83 17.75
N THR A 133 -8.33 9.73 16.81
CA THR A 133 -8.50 11.17 17.04
C THR A 133 -9.43 11.69 15.94
N HIS A 134 -10.61 12.20 16.34
CA HIS A 134 -11.61 12.90 15.50
C HIS A 134 -11.84 12.32 14.10
N GLY A 135 -12.43 11.13 13.99
CA GLY A 135 -12.95 10.62 12.72
C GLY A 135 -11.90 10.29 11.65
N ARG A 136 -10.59 10.35 11.97
CA ARG A 136 -9.49 9.81 11.18
C ARG A 136 -8.76 8.77 12.03
N TYR A 137 -8.34 7.66 11.42
CA TYR A 137 -7.32 6.84 12.10
C TYR A 137 -6.08 7.71 12.09
N ASP A 138 -5.49 7.92 13.26
CA ASP A 138 -4.16 8.48 13.37
C ASP A 138 -3.20 7.40 12.83
N ALA A 139 -3.11 7.35 11.51
CA ALA A 139 -2.14 6.56 10.76
C ALA A 139 -0.76 7.24 10.82
N GLN A 140 -0.39 7.78 11.99
CA GLN A 140 0.77 8.65 12.26
C GLN A 140 2.15 7.96 12.02
N GLY A 141 2.20 6.90 11.21
CA GLY A 141 3.43 6.36 10.65
C GLY A 141 3.30 5.85 9.20
N LEU A 142 2.09 5.85 8.60
CA LEU A 142 1.88 5.50 7.19
C LEU A 142 1.07 6.59 6.48
N ASN A 143 1.68 7.19 5.46
CA ASN A 143 1.09 8.16 4.56
C ASN A 143 0.44 7.42 3.38
N PHE A 144 -0.82 7.01 3.53
CA PHE A 144 -1.55 6.31 2.47
C PHE A 144 -1.82 7.25 1.27
N PRO A 145 -1.48 6.83 0.03
CA PRO A 145 -1.70 7.68 -1.13
C PRO A 145 -3.19 7.91 -1.39
N LYS A 146 -3.50 9.06 -1.97
CA LYS A 146 -4.81 9.34 -2.53
C LYS A 146 -4.93 8.65 -3.88
N ALA A 147 -6.09 8.03 -4.09
CA ALA A 147 -6.47 7.46 -5.37
C ALA A 147 -7.67 8.23 -5.91
N GLN A 148 -7.65 8.56 -7.19
CA GLN A 148 -8.76 9.13 -7.91
C GLN A 148 -9.44 8.01 -8.71
N LEU A 149 -10.77 7.95 -8.61
CA LEU A 149 -11.58 6.94 -9.27
C LEU A 149 -12.64 7.63 -10.11
N TRP A 150 -12.75 7.23 -11.38
CA TRP A 150 -13.81 7.67 -12.26
C TRP A 150 -14.53 6.47 -12.85
N PRO A 151 -15.88 6.43 -12.87
CA PRO A 151 -16.62 5.40 -13.60
C PRO A 151 -16.15 5.34 -15.05
N LEU A 152 -15.76 4.16 -15.52
CA LEU A 152 -15.32 3.98 -16.90
C LEU A 152 -16.56 3.73 -17.79
N LEU A 153 -16.82 4.64 -18.72
CA LEU A 153 -18.02 4.61 -19.58
C LEU A 153 -17.79 3.76 -20.83
N ASP A 154 -16.61 3.86 -21.43
CA ASP A 154 -16.15 2.99 -22.52
C ASP A 154 -14.82 2.32 -22.14
N PRO A 155 -14.80 1.02 -21.82
CA PRO A 155 -13.59 0.32 -21.46
C PRO A 155 -12.48 0.31 -22.51
N LYS A 156 -12.80 0.44 -23.81
CA LYS A 156 -11.77 0.45 -24.86
C LYS A 156 -11.01 1.77 -24.95
N SER A 157 -11.58 2.83 -24.38
CA SER A 157 -10.99 4.18 -24.43
C SER A 157 -9.73 4.35 -23.58
N VAL A 158 -9.32 3.34 -22.79
CA VAL A 158 -8.14 3.39 -21.93
C VAL A 158 -6.82 3.17 -22.66
N ILE A 159 -6.86 2.53 -23.84
CA ILE A 159 -5.65 2.12 -24.57
C ILE A 159 -4.70 3.32 -24.87
N PRO A 160 -5.17 4.49 -25.32
CA PRO A 160 -4.29 5.62 -25.60
C PRO A 160 -3.54 6.13 -24.35
N ILE A 161 -4.23 6.27 -23.21
CA ILE A 161 -3.61 6.74 -21.98
C ILE A 161 -2.65 5.70 -21.39
N GLU A 162 -3.03 4.42 -21.39
CA GLU A 162 -2.16 3.35 -20.90
C GLU A 162 -0.87 3.27 -21.73
N ARG A 163 -0.97 3.43 -23.06
CA ARG A 163 0.20 3.49 -23.93
C ARG A 163 1.06 4.74 -23.69
N ALA A 164 0.46 5.89 -23.44
CA ALA A 164 1.19 7.10 -23.08
C ALA A 164 1.96 6.92 -21.76
N MET A 165 1.33 6.28 -20.77
CA MET A 165 1.92 6.00 -19.45
C MET A 165 3.06 4.98 -19.53
N GLU A 166 2.93 3.96 -20.39
CA GLU A 166 4.01 3.03 -20.69
C GLU A 166 5.24 3.76 -21.27
N LEU A 167 5.03 4.62 -22.28
CA LEU A 167 6.12 5.37 -22.91
C LEU A 167 6.79 6.33 -21.91
N ALA A 168 5.99 6.98 -21.08
CA ALA A 168 6.46 7.85 -20.00
C ALA A 168 7.29 7.07 -18.98
N PHE A 169 6.82 5.90 -18.55
CA PHE A 169 7.57 5.05 -17.64
C PHE A 169 8.88 4.55 -18.25
N GLN A 170 8.88 4.17 -19.53
CA GLN A 170 10.11 3.80 -20.23
C GLN A 170 11.10 4.95 -20.33
N ALA A 171 10.63 6.19 -20.53
CA ALA A 171 11.46 7.39 -20.51
C ALA A 171 12.07 7.61 -19.11
N LEU A 172 11.27 7.50 -18.06
CA LEU A 172 11.73 7.58 -16.67
C LEU A 172 12.81 6.51 -16.38
N CYS A 173 12.63 5.27 -16.82
CA CYS A 173 13.60 4.19 -16.68
C CYS A 173 14.93 4.48 -17.40
N ARG A 174 14.93 5.29 -18.46
CA ARG A 174 16.14 5.76 -19.16
C ARG A 174 16.77 7.01 -18.51
N GLY A 175 16.16 7.53 -17.44
CA GLY A 175 16.60 8.76 -16.76
C GLY A 175 16.18 10.04 -17.49
N GLU A 176 15.21 9.96 -18.41
CA GLU A 176 14.65 11.14 -19.07
C GLU A 176 13.67 11.85 -18.13
N ALA A 177 13.64 13.18 -18.18
CA ALA A 177 12.67 13.96 -17.44
C ALA A 177 11.26 13.74 -18.03
N VAL A 178 10.31 13.38 -17.19
CA VAL A 178 8.91 13.18 -17.56
C VAL A 178 8.06 14.18 -16.79
N ASP A 179 7.34 15.02 -17.52
CA ASP A 179 6.36 15.93 -16.95
C ASP A 179 4.98 15.24 -16.88
N ALA A 180 4.54 14.92 -15.67
CA ALA A 180 3.25 14.29 -15.41
C ALA A 180 2.07 15.07 -16.02
N ALA A 181 2.17 16.40 -16.09
CA ALA A 181 1.11 17.26 -16.63
C ALA A 181 0.89 17.03 -18.13
N THR A 182 1.89 16.49 -18.84
CA THR A 182 1.80 16.22 -20.29
C THR A 182 1.21 14.84 -20.61
N LEU A 183 1.02 13.97 -19.61
CA LEU A 183 0.57 12.60 -19.81
C LEU A 183 -0.96 12.50 -20.02
N GLU A 184 -1.70 13.35 -19.32
CA GLU A 184 -3.17 13.38 -19.34
C GLU A 184 -3.68 14.57 -20.17
N THR A 185 -3.56 14.44 -21.49
CA THR A 185 -4.15 15.41 -22.43
C THR A 185 -5.63 15.08 -22.70
N GLU A 186 -6.41 16.06 -23.15
CA GLU A 186 -7.80 15.81 -23.58
C GLU A 186 -7.90 14.69 -24.64
N SER A 187 -6.89 14.57 -25.50
CA SER A 187 -6.82 13.56 -26.56
C SER A 187 -6.52 12.14 -26.07
N THR A 188 -5.91 12.00 -24.90
CA THR A 188 -5.57 10.69 -24.31
C THR A 188 -6.54 10.26 -23.23
N ARG A 189 -7.33 11.19 -22.66
CA ARG A 189 -8.24 10.91 -21.55
C ARG A 189 -9.28 9.84 -21.92
N PRO A 190 -9.47 8.81 -21.08
CA PRO A 190 -10.50 7.81 -21.32
C PRO A 190 -11.90 8.41 -21.18
N SER A 191 -12.89 7.74 -21.77
CA SER A 191 -14.30 8.08 -21.61
C SER A 191 -14.77 7.70 -20.21
N ILE A 192 -14.84 8.70 -19.34
CA ILE A 192 -15.11 8.53 -17.91
C ILE A 192 -16.26 9.42 -17.43
N GLY A 193 -16.94 8.98 -16.37
CA GLY A 193 -17.97 9.74 -15.66
C GLY A 193 -17.37 10.68 -14.58
N PRO A 194 -18.23 11.27 -13.72
CA PRO A 194 -17.77 12.10 -12.61
C PRO A 194 -16.95 11.25 -11.62
N GLY A 195 -15.76 11.75 -11.27
CA GLY A 195 -14.85 11.05 -10.36
C GLY A 195 -14.96 11.50 -8.92
N PHE A 196 -14.30 10.74 -8.06
CA PHE A 196 -14.20 11.00 -6.63
C PHE A 196 -12.84 10.54 -6.10
N GLU A 197 -12.51 11.00 -4.89
CA GLU A 197 -11.29 10.63 -4.20
C GLU A 197 -11.50 9.45 -3.23
N ALA A 198 -10.47 8.63 -3.12
CA ALA A 198 -10.35 7.55 -2.16
C ALA A 198 -8.96 7.57 -1.53
N THR A 199 -8.81 6.84 -0.43
CA THR A 199 -7.49 6.54 0.15
C THR A 199 -7.12 5.09 -0.19
N LEU A 200 -5.93 4.90 -0.80
CA LEU A 200 -5.39 3.58 -1.09
C LEU A 200 -4.91 2.93 0.20
N MET A 201 -5.60 1.87 0.63
CA MET A 201 -5.34 1.21 1.91
C MET A 201 -4.33 0.07 1.80
N ASN A 202 -4.33 -0.63 0.67
CA ASN A 202 -3.36 -1.69 0.38
C ASN A 202 -3.33 -2.05 -1.10
N ILE A 203 -2.23 -2.72 -1.49
CA ILE A 203 -2.04 -3.43 -2.75
C ILE A 203 -1.97 -4.92 -2.45
N GLY A 204 -2.59 -5.74 -3.30
CA GLY A 204 -2.55 -7.19 -3.19
C GLY A 204 -2.28 -7.86 -4.53
N GLY A 205 -2.31 -9.20 -4.52
CA GLY A 205 -1.91 -10.02 -5.67
C GLY A 205 -2.73 -9.84 -6.96
N GLY A 206 -3.84 -9.12 -6.93
CA GLY A 206 -4.67 -8.86 -8.12
C GLY A 206 -5.34 -7.47 -8.17
N GLY A 207 -5.02 -6.57 -7.25
CA GLY A 207 -5.79 -5.34 -7.11
C GLY A 207 -5.41 -4.50 -5.91
N ILE A 208 -6.32 -3.60 -5.54
CA ILE A 208 -6.15 -2.63 -4.47
C ILE A 208 -7.35 -2.61 -3.53
N GLY A 209 -7.08 -2.32 -2.25
CA GLY A 209 -8.11 -1.95 -1.28
C GLY A 209 -8.18 -0.43 -1.17
N VAL A 210 -9.37 0.15 -1.30
CA VAL A 210 -9.57 1.59 -1.13
C VAL A 210 -10.59 1.89 -0.04
N GLN A 211 -10.43 3.03 0.62
CA GLN A 211 -11.42 3.60 1.53
C GLN A 211 -12.04 4.84 0.88
N VAL A 212 -13.37 4.89 0.83
CA VAL A 212 -14.13 6.02 0.28
C VAL A 212 -14.98 6.69 1.36
N THR A 213 -15.35 7.94 1.10
CA THR A 213 -16.26 8.69 1.97
C THR A 213 -17.70 8.16 1.84
N SER A 214 -18.58 8.54 2.77
CA SER A 214 -20.00 8.19 2.70
C SER A 214 -20.68 8.72 1.44
N ASP A 215 -20.26 9.90 0.98
CA ASP A 215 -20.92 10.64 -0.10
C ASP A 215 -20.64 9.97 -1.46
N ASP A 216 -19.43 9.41 -1.60
CA ASP A 216 -18.98 8.73 -2.82
C ASP A 216 -19.31 7.24 -2.84
N ALA A 217 -19.69 6.64 -1.69
CA ALA A 217 -19.99 5.22 -1.57
C ALA A 217 -21.08 4.75 -2.55
N ALA A 218 -22.05 5.62 -2.86
CA ALA A 218 -23.11 5.35 -3.83
C ALA A 218 -22.58 5.14 -5.26
N ALA A 219 -21.42 5.72 -5.62
CA ALA A 219 -20.82 5.51 -6.94
C ALA A 219 -20.34 4.05 -7.12
N LEU A 220 -19.78 3.44 -6.06
CA LEU A 220 -19.33 2.05 -6.07
C LEU A 220 -20.47 1.02 -6.21
N GLY A 221 -21.68 1.38 -5.78
CA GLY A 221 -22.87 0.56 -5.97
C GLY A 221 -23.47 0.66 -7.39
N ARG A 222 -23.29 1.80 -8.05
CA ARG A 222 -23.86 2.10 -9.37
C ARG A 222 -22.96 1.65 -10.52
N HIS A 223 -21.66 1.78 -10.36
CA HIS A 223 -20.68 1.44 -11.39
C HIS A 223 -19.79 0.30 -10.90
N ARG A 224 -19.41 -0.60 -11.82
CA ARG A 224 -18.58 -1.76 -11.50
C ARG A 224 -17.13 -1.61 -11.96
N VAL A 225 -16.89 -0.78 -12.96
CA VAL A 225 -15.57 -0.60 -13.59
C VAL A 225 -15.19 0.87 -13.49
N PHE A 226 -13.96 1.11 -13.07
CA PHE A 226 -13.40 2.43 -12.80
C PHE A 226 -12.06 2.57 -13.49
N TRP A 227 -11.79 3.77 -13.98
CA TRP A 227 -10.43 4.24 -14.19
C TRP A 227 -9.86 4.66 -12.84
N VAL A 228 -8.73 4.10 -12.45
CA VAL A 228 -8.06 4.36 -11.18
C VAL A 228 -6.74 5.04 -11.46
N ARG A 229 -6.42 6.07 -10.69
CA ARG A 229 -5.15 6.78 -10.73
C ARG A 229 -4.65 7.06 -9.31
N PHE A 230 -3.36 6.89 -9.05
CA PHE A 230 -2.74 7.46 -7.85
C PHE A 230 -1.29 7.89 -8.11
N ASP A 231 -0.87 8.94 -7.42
CA ASP A 231 0.48 9.49 -7.54
C ASP A 231 1.50 8.69 -6.72
N LEU A 232 2.70 8.62 -7.28
CA LEU A 232 3.89 8.01 -6.65
C LEU A 232 4.96 9.07 -6.35
N GLU A 233 4.60 10.35 -6.43
CA GLU A 233 5.51 11.45 -6.09
C GLU A 233 5.86 11.43 -4.58
N PRO A 234 7.02 12.01 -4.21
CA PRO A 234 8.09 12.53 -5.07
C PRO A 234 9.04 11.44 -5.60
N VAL A 235 8.82 10.16 -5.28
CA VAL A 235 9.74 9.07 -5.64
C VAL A 235 9.71 8.77 -7.14
N MET A 236 8.53 8.83 -7.76
CA MET A 236 8.35 8.69 -9.21
C MET A 236 7.39 9.74 -9.73
N SER A 237 7.74 10.38 -10.85
CA SER A 237 6.90 11.40 -11.49
C SER A 237 5.78 10.81 -12.35
N VAL A 238 5.90 9.55 -12.77
CA VAL A 238 4.86 8.86 -13.56
C VAL A 238 3.83 8.28 -12.59
N PRO A 239 2.55 8.69 -12.66
CA PRO A 239 1.52 8.14 -11.81
C PRO A 239 1.18 6.71 -12.23
N LEU A 240 0.62 5.95 -11.29
CA LEU A 240 0.07 4.64 -11.61
C LEU A 240 -1.38 4.81 -12.04
N VAL A 241 -1.69 4.29 -13.23
CA VAL A 241 -3.06 4.26 -13.74
C VAL A 241 -3.47 2.87 -14.15
N ALA A 242 -4.72 2.49 -13.89
CA ALA A 242 -5.23 1.19 -14.35
C ALA A 242 -6.75 1.18 -14.41
N THR A 243 -7.28 0.29 -15.24
CA THR A 243 -8.68 -0.11 -15.14
C THR A 243 -8.87 -1.06 -13.95
N GLY A 244 -9.90 -0.82 -13.15
CA GLY A 244 -10.22 -1.61 -11.98
C GLY A 244 -11.70 -1.96 -11.89
N LYS A 245 -12.00 -3.19 -11.47
CA LYS A 245 -13.36 -3.68 -11.23
C LYS A 245 -13.62 -3.85 -9.74
N VAL A 246 -14.70 -3.26 -9.24
CA VAL A 246 -15.14 -3.46 -7.85
C VAL A 246 -15.59 -4.91 -7.68
N VAL A 247 -14.93 -5.64 -6.78
CA VAL A 247 -15.20 -7.05 -6.48
C VAL A 247 -16.05 -7.19 -5.23
N HIS A 248 -15.77 -6.39 -4.20
CA HIS A 248 -16.55 -6.39 -2.96
C HIS A 248 -16.50 -5.03 -2.28
N THR A 249 -17.54 -4.72 -1.52
CA THR A 249 -17.63 -3.54 -0.67
C THR A 249 -18.06 -3.96 0.72
N HIS A 250 -17.48 -3.37 1.76
CA HIS A 250 -17.95 -3.54 3.13
C HIS A 250 -17.94 -2.21 3.87
N ILE A 251 -18.87 -2.05 4.80
CA ILE A 251 -18.98 -0.87 5.65
C ILE A 251 -18.50 -1.26 7.04
N ASP A 252 -17.61 -0.46 7.62
CA ASP A 252 -17.12 -0.69 8.98
C ASP A 252 -18.06 -0.11 10.05
N SER A 253 -17.77 -0.39 11.32
CA SER A 253 -18.53 0.15 12.46
C SER A 253 -18.52 1.68 12.56
N ALA A 254 -17.60 2.35 11.87
CA ALA A 254 -17.48 3.81 11.81
C ALA A 254 -18.14 4.40 10.55
N GLN A 255 -18.97 3.60 9.85
CA GLN A 255 -19.68 3.98 8.61
C GLN A 255 -18.73 4.37 7.46
N ARG A 256 -17.50 3.87 7.46
CA ARG A 256 -16.58 4.02 6.34
C ARG A 256 -16.76 2.89 5.37
N THR A 257 -16.78 3.23 4.08
CA THR A 257 -16.91 2.24 3.02
C THR A 257 -15.53 1.85 2.53
N TYR A 258 -15.26 0.55 2.54
CA TYR A 258 -14.07 -0.06 1.99
C TYR A 258 -14.45 -0.88 0.75
N ALA A 259 -13.63 -0.78 -0.30
CA ALA A 259 -13.85 -1.52 -1.53
C ALA A 259 -12.58 -2.26 -1.95
N GLY A 260 -12.73 -3.53 -2.35
CA GLY A 260 -11.71 -4.27 -3.07
C GLY A 260 -11.91 -4.09 -4.56
N ILE A 261 -10.91 -3.54 -5.24
CA ILE A 261 -10.90 -3.30 -6.68
C ILE A 261 -9.84 -4.20 -7.30
N ALA A 262 -10.25 -5.14 -8.14
CA ALA A 262 -9.33 -5.96 -8.92
C ALA A 262 -8.89 -5.19 -10.16
N PHE A 263 -7.61 -5.21 -10.49
CA PHE A 263 -7.14 -4.67 -11.76
C PHE A 263 -7.71 -5.51 -12.93
N ASP A 264 -8.09 -4.85 -14.01
CA ASP A 264 -8.68 -5.47 -15.19
C ASP A 264 -7.91 -5.05 -16.44
N PHE A 265 -7.15 -6.00 -17.01
CA PHE A 265 -6.34 -5.79 -18.22
C PHE A 265 -6.96 -6.42 -19.46
N SER A 266 -8.26 -6.71 -19.45
CA SER A 266 -8.94 -7.39 -20.57
C SER A 266 -8.84 -6.64 -21.89
N PHE A 267 -8.64 -5.31 -21.86
CA PHE A 267 -8.55 -4.47 -23.05
C PHE A 267 -7.12 -4.14 -23.48
N ASN A 268 -6.15 -4.31 -22.58
CA ASN A 268 -4.73 -4.09 -22.83
C ASN A 268 -3.88 -4.92 -21.87
N SER A 269 -3.64 -6.18 -22.24
CA SER A 269 -2.91 -7.13 -21.39
C SER A 269 -1.48 -6.70 -21.07
N ASN A 270 -0.84 -5.98 -21.98
CA ASN A 270 0.56 -5.54 -21.83
C ASN A 270 0.70 -4.51 -20.70
N HIS A 271 -0.36 -3.76 -20.40
CA HIS A 271 -0.34 -2.78 -19.31
C HIS A 271 -0.16 -3.44 -17.95
N GLN A 272 -0.51 -4.73 -17.80
CA GLN A 272 -0.26 -5.48 -16.57
C GLN A 272 1.23 -5.46 -16.18
N ASP A 273 2.11 -5.70 -17.15
CA ASP A 273 3.56 -5.73 -16.90
C ASP A 273 4.10 -4.34 -16.53
N VAL A 274 3.56 -3.28 -17.16
CA VAL A 274 3.91 -1.89 -16.83
C VAL A 274 3.60 -1.57 -15.37
N ILE A 275 2.44 -1.98 -14.87
CA ILE A 275 2.04 -1.74 -13.47
C ILE A 275 2.92 -2.50 -12.49
N ILE A 276 3.27 -3.74 -12.83
CA ILE A 276 4.18 -4.53 -12.01
C ILE A 276 5.55 -3.86 -11.93
N ASP A 277 6.10 -3.46 -13.07
CA ASP A 277 7.43 -2.87 -13.17
C ASP A 277 7.47 -1.48 -12.51
N GLN A 278 6.41 -0.69 -12.61
CA GLN A 278 6.27 0.59 -11.89
C GLN A 278 6.31 0.40 -10.38
N ILE A 279 5.53 -0.54 -9.84
CA ILE A 279 5.50 -0.82 -8.39
C ILE A 279 6.85 -1.40 -7.93
N ALA A 280 7.46 -2.29 -8.71
CA ALA A 280 8.77 -2.85 -8.40
C ALA A 280 9.86 -1.77 -8.38
N MET A 281 9.86 -0.87 -9.37
CA MET A 281 10.79 0.27 -9.42
C MET A 281 10.58 1.21 -8.25
N TYR A 282 9.33 1.55 -7.92
CA TYR A 282 9.00 2.39 -6.78
C TYR A 282 9.59 1.84 -5.47
N ILE A 283 9.39 0.55 -5.22
CA ILE A 283 9.89 -0.12 -4.01
C ILE A 283 11.40 -0.24 -4.01
N ARG A 284 12.04 -0.49 -5.16
CA ARG A 284 13.49 -0.43 -5.27
C ARG A 284 14.03 0.95 -4.90
N LEU A 285 13.45 2.03 -5.42
CA LEU A 285 13.87 3.40 -5.12
C LEU A 285 13.67 3.74 -3.63
N GLN A 286 12.58 3.29 -3.01
CA GLN A 286 12.40 3.47 -1.56
C GLN A 286 13.45 2.73 -0.72
N GLN A 287 13.87 1.54 -1.15
CA GLN A 287 14.93 0.78 -0.48
C GLN A 287 16.30 1.46 -0.64
N GLU A 288 16.62 1.96 -1.83
CA GLU A 288 17.85 2.72 -2.10
C GLU A 288 17.97 3.99 -1.23
N GLN A 289 16.83 4.64 -0.95
CA GLN A 289 16.78 5.78 -0.03
C GLN A 289 17.13 5.40 1.42
N GLN A 290 16.82 4.18 1.87
CA GLN A 290 17.25 3.72 3.21
C GLN A 290 18.75 3.43 3.27
N HIS A 291 19.34 2.90 2.20
CA HIS A 291 20.79 2.66 2.16
C HIS A 291 21.61 3.95 2.08
N SER A 292 21.01 5.03 1.56
CA SER A 292 21.67 6.31 1.34
C SER A 292 21.52 7.31 2.50
N GLY A 293 20.64 7.03 3.46
CA GLY A 293 20.38 7.88 4.64
C GLY A 293 21.12 7.39 5.87
#